data_AF-A0A931XPY1-F1
#
_entry.id   AF-A0A931XPY1-F1
#
_cell.length_a   1.000
_cell.length_b   1.000
_cell.length_c   1.000
_cell.angle_alpha   90.00
_cell.angle_beta   90.00
_cell.angle_gamma   90.00
#
_symmetry.space_group_name_H-M   'P 1'
#
loop_
_entity.id
_entity.type
_entity.pdbx_description
1 polymer ?
#
loop_
_entity_poly.entity_id
_entity_poly.type
_entity_poly.pdbx_seq_one_letter_code
_entity_poly.pdbx_strand_id
1 'polypeptide(L)'
;MATAHKEPNYIGVFWWLLALTILEIAVIYMPVARLAIVILLVGMALTKAALVALYFMHLRFERVTLGVIALTPLVLCLFLILMLSPDIRP
;
A
#
# COMPACT_ATOMS: atom_id res chain seq x y z
N MET A 1 -28.61 -30.30 -0.03
CA MET A 1 -27.15 -30.20 -0.21
C MET A 1 -26.82 -28.72 -0.29
N ALA A 2 -26.32 -28.13 0.80
CA ALA A 2 -26.03 -26.70 0.84
C ALA A 2 -24.86 -26.40 -0.10
N THR A 3 -25.12 -25.58 -1.11
CA THR A 3 -24.15 -25.12 -2.09
C THR A 3 -23.08 -24.31 -1.37
N ALA A 4 -21.87 -24.84 -1.30
CA ALA A 4 -20.69 -24.15 -0.80
C ALA A 4 -20.41 -22.92 -1.69
N HIS A 5 -20.95 -21.77 -1.30
CA HIS A 5 -20.62 -20.50 -1.92
C HIS A 5 -19.13 -20.25 -1.70
N LYS A 6 -18.37 -20.21 -2.80
CA LYS A 6 -16.96 -19.84 -2.84
C LYS A 6 -16.86 -18.35 -2.56
N GLU A 7 -16.99 -17.99 -1.29
CA GLU A 7 -16.85 -16.61 -0.82
C GLU A 7 -15.45 -16.12 -1.21
N PRO A 8 -15.32 -14.90 -1.76
CA PRO A 8 -14.01 -14.33 -2.05
C PRO A 8 -13.20 -14.34 -0.76
N ASN A 9 -11.98 -14.88 -0.81
CA ASN A 9 -11.17 -15.12 0.39
C ASN A 9 -10.54 -13.81 0.90
N TYR A 10 -11.38 -12.90 1.41
CA TYR A 10 -10.96 -11.61 1.99
C TYR A 10 -10.07 -11.82 3.22
N ILE A 11 -10.26 -12.92 3.96
CA ILE A 11 -9.41 -13.31 5.10
C ILE A 11 -7.97 -13.59 4.65
N GLY A 12 -7.77 -14.21 3.48
CA GLY A 12 -6.44 -14.46 2.92
C GLY A 12 -5.70 -13.16 2.56
N VAL A 13 -6.41 -12.18 2.00
CA VAL A 13 -5.86 -10.87 1.65
C VAL A 13 -5.48 -10.07 2.88
N PHE A 14 -6.32 -10.13 3.92
CA PHE A 14 -6.03 -9.52 5.21
C PHE A 14 -4.71 -10.05 5.79
N TRP A 15 -4.52 -11.38 5.80
CA TRP A 15 -3.27 -11.98 6.25
C TRP A 15 -2.06 -11.55 5.41
N TRP A 16 -2.23 -11.41 4.10
CA TRP A 16 -1.17 -10.92 3.23
C TRP A 16 -0.80 -9.46 3.50
N LEU A 17 -1.80 -8.58 3.69
CA LEU A 17 -1.59 -7.18 4.07
C LEU A 17 -0.92 -7.05 5.45
N LEU A 18 -1.32 -7.90 6.39
CA LEU A 18 -0.72 -7.96 7.72
C LEU A 18 0.75 -8.40 7.64
N ALA A 19 1.05 -9.44 6.87
CA ALA A 19 2.42 -9.90 6.65
C ALA A 19 3.30 -8.81 6.01
N LEU A 20 2.79 -8.09 4.99
CA LEU A 20 3.50 -6.96 4.39
C LEU A 20 3.80 -5.86 5.41
N THR A 21 2.88 -5.62 6.35
CA THR A 21 3.06 -4.60 7.40
C THR A 21 4.10 -5.00 8.44
N ILE A 22 4.12 -6.28 8.85
CA ILE A 22 5.15 -6.82 9.73
C ILE A 22 6.52 -6.71 9.06
N LEU A 23 6.60 -7.04 7.77
CA LEU A 23 7.83 -6.96 7.00
C LEU A 23 8.34 -5.51 6.86
N GLU A 24 7.47 -4.52 6.70
CA GLU A 24 7.88 -3.11 6.75
C GLU A 24 8.51 -2.72 8.09
N ILE A 25 7.92 -3.15 9.21
CA ILE A 25 8.48 -2.90 10.54
C ILE A 25 9.86 -3.54 10.65
N ALA A 26 10.02 -4.79 10.21
CA ALA A 26 11.31 -5.47 10.21
C ALA A 26 12.37 -4.74 9.37
N VAL A 27 11.99 -4.18 8.21
CA VAL A 27 12.88 -3.39 7.33
C VAL A 27 13.33 -2.10 8.01
N ILE A 28 12.46 -1.44 8.79
CA ILE A 28 12.81 -0.22 9.52
C ILE A 28 13.86 -0.49 10.61
N TYR A 29 13.83 -1.66 11.23
CA TYR A 29 14.80 -2.06 12.24
C TYR A 29 16.15 -2.53 11.66
N MET A 30 16.25 -2.74 10.34
CA MET A 30 17.53 -3.05 9.72
C MET A 30 18.43 -1.81 9.63
N PRO A 31 19.73 -1.91 9.94
CA PRO A 31 20.69 -0.81 9.86
C PRO A 31 21.14 -0.56 8.41
N VAL A 32 20.19 -0.34 7.50
CA VAL A 32 20.44 -0.01 6.09
C VAL A 32 20.36 1.50 5.85
N ALA A 33 20.90 1.96 4.72
CA ALA A 33 20.88 3.38 4.35
C ALA A 33 19.45 3.93 4.35
N ARG A 34 19.25 5.12 4.94
CA ARG A 34 17.93 5.76 5.09
C ARG A 34 17.17 5.88 3.76
N LEU A 35 17.86 6.18 2.67
CA LEU A 35 17.27 6.22 1.33
C LEU A 35 16.76 4.84 0.85
N ALA A 36 17.50 3.78 1.13
CA ALA A 36 17.08 2.42 0.79
C ALA A 36 15.84 2.00 1.58
N ILE A 37 15.76 2.36 2.88
CA ILE A 37 14.56 2.14 3.71
C ILE A 37 13.34 2.85 3.11
N VAL A 38 13.49 4.13 2.73
CA VAL A 38 12.39 4.92 2.15
C VAL A 38 11.88 4.29 0.85
N ILE A 39 12.77 3.91 -0.06
CA ILE A 39 12.39 3.28 -1.33
C ILE A 39 11.64 1.96 -1.09
N LEU A 40 12.11 1.17 -0.12
CA LEU A 40 11.53 -0.15 0.17
C LEU A 40 10.15 -0.04 0.85
N LEU A 41 9.99 0.91 1.78
CA LEU A 41 8.69 1.25 2.39
C LEU A 41 7.68 1.76 1.35
N VAL A 42 8.11 2.66 0.45
CA VAL A 42 7.22 3.16 -0.62
C VAL A 42 6.80 2.02 -1.56
N GLY A 43 7.72 1.14 -1.95
CA GLY A 43 7.40 -0.03 -2.77
C GLY A 43 6.41 -0.99 -2.09
N MET A 44 6.57 -1.20 -0.78
CA MET A 44 5.66 -2.01 0.03
C MET A 44 4.27 -1.39 0.15
N ALA A 45 4.20 -0.09 0.40
CA ALA A 45 2.95 0.66 0.44
C ALA A 45 2.18 0.58 -0.90
N LEU A 46 2.89 0.73 -2.02
CA LEU A 46 2.31 0.57 -3.37
C LEU A 46 1.80 -0.86 -3.60
N THR A 47 2.55 -1.86 -3.16
CA THR A 47 2.15 -3.28 -3.26
C THR A 47 0.86 -3.55 -2.49
N LYS A 48 0.73 -3.02 -1.26
CA LYS A 48 -0.53 -3.11 -0.50
C LYS A 48 -1.69 -2.42 -1.22
N ALA A 49 -1.47 -1.22 -1.76
CA ALA A 49 -2.48 -0.50 -2.52
C ALA A 49 -2.95 -1.30 -3.75
N ALA A 50 -2.02 -1.95 -4.46
CA ALA A 50 -2.33 -2.82 -5.59
C ALA A 50 -3.11 -4.08 -5.15
N LEU A 51 -2.72 -4.72 -4.05
CA LEU A 51 -3.47 -5.86 -3.49
C LEU A 51 -4.88 -5.46 -3.09
N VAL A 52 -5.05 -4.30 -2.43
CA VAL A 52 -6.37 -3.78 -2.09
C VAL A 52 -7.20 -3.51 -3.35
N ALA A 53 -6.60 -2.86 -4.35
CA ALA A 53 -7.27 -2.59 -5.63
C ALA A 53 -7.66 -3.85 -6.41
N LEU A 54 -6.87 -4.92 -6.34
CA LEU A 54 -7.14 -6.17 -7.05
C LEU A 54 -8.15 -7.07 -6.33
N TYR A 55 -8.15 -7.07 -4.99
CA TYR A 55 -8.97 -8.01 -4.19
C TYR A 55 -10.22 -7.40 -3.56
N PHE A 56 -10.16 -6.17 -3.06
CA PHE A 56 -11.34 -5.51 -2.49
C PHE A 56 -12.21 -4.87 -3.57
N MET A 57 -11.63 -4.59 -4.73
CA MET A 57 -12.37 -4.07 -5.87
C MET A 57 -12.33 -5.06 -7.02
N HIS A 58 -13.45 -5.72 -7.26
CA HIS A 58 -13.75 -6.42 -8.50
C HIS A 58 -13.92 -5.39 -9.64
N LEU A 59 -12.81 -4.76 -10.01
CA LEU A 59 -12.74 -3.51 -10.76
C LEU A 59 -12.96 -3.76 -12.27
N ARG A 60 -14.17 -4.15 -12.67
CA ARG A 60 -14.53 -4.17 -14.10
C ARG A 60 -15.19 -2.87 -14.56
N PHE A 61 -15.90 -2.12 -13.71
CA PHE A 61 -16.75 -1.01 -14.16
C PHE A 61 -16.41 0.42 -13.66
N GLU A 62 -15.68 0.62 -12.56
CA GLU A 62 -15.53 1.97 -11.96
C GLU A 62 -14.09 2.35 -11.56
N ARG A 63 -13.14 2.02 -12.45
CA ARG A 63 -11.69 2.02 -12.16
C ARG A 63 -11.09 3.38 -11.85
N VAL A 64 -11.69 4.44 -12.37
CA VAL A 64 -11.09 5.77 -12.35
C VAL A 64 -11.38 6.48 -11.04
N THR A 65 -12.64 6.50 -10.57
CA THR A 65 -13.03 7.24 -9.37
C THR A 65 -12.35 6.71 -8.10
N LEU A 66 -12.36 5.40 -7.91
CA LEU A 66 -11.75 4.77 -6.74
C LEU A 66 -10.22 4.78 -6.80
N GLY A 67 -9.64 4.64 -8.00
CA GLY A 67 -8.22 4.85 -8.23
C GLY A 67 -7.78 6.28 -7.90
N VAL A 68 -8.58 7.29 -8.27
CA VAL A 68 -8.31 8.71 -7.95
C VAL A 68 -8.36 8.97 -6.44
N ILE A 69 -9.32 8.38 -5.72
CA ILE A 69 -9.41 8.52 -4.25
C ILE A 69 -8.17 7.90 -3.56
N ALA A 70 -7.70 6.74 -4.03
CA ALA A 70 -6.48 6.11 -3.49
C ALA A 70 -5.20 6.82 -3.94
N LEU A 71 -5.19 7.44 -5.12
CA LEU A 71 -4.06 8.20 -5.66
C LEU A 71 -3.92 9.58 -5.00
N THR A 72 -5.04 10.18 -4.57
CA THR A 72 -5.06 11.49 -3.90
C THR A 72 -4.11 11.56 -2.69
N PRO A 73 -4.18 10.65 -1.70
CA PRO A 73 -3.24 10.67 -0.57
C PRO A 73 -1.80 10.35 -0.99
N LEU A 74 -1.58 9.55 -2.04
CA LEU A 74 -0.24 9.26 -2.56
C LEU A 74 0.42 10.52 -3.16
N VAL A 75 -0.32 11.26 -3.99
CA VAL A 75 0.15 12.52 -4.57
C VAL A 75 0.40 13.55 -3.48
N LEU A 76 -0.49 13.62 -2.49
CA LEU A 76 -0.35 14.52 -1.34
C LEU A 76 0.91 14.15 -0.51
N CYS A 77 1.16 12.86 -0.25
CA CYS A 77 2.38 12.39 0.41
C CYS A 77 3.65 12.75 -0.37
N LEU A 78 3.66 12.54 -1.68
CA LEU A 78 4.80 12.90 -2.53
C LEU A 78 5.04 14.42 -2.50
N PHE A 79 3.96 15.21 -2.59
CA PHE A 79 4.01 16.65 -2.48
C PHE A 79 4.58 17.10 -1.13
N LEU A 80 4.13 16.51 -0.01
CA LEU A 80 4.66 16.81 1.32
C LEU A 80 6.14 16.44 1.47
N ILE A 81 6.59 15.29 0.94
CA ILE A 81 8.00 14.90 0.99
C ILE A 81 8.88 15.88 0.21
N LEU A 82 8.43 16.32 -0.97
CA LEU A 82 9.15 17.31 -1.78
C LEU A 82 9.13 18.70 -1.16
N MET A 83 8.06 19.09 -0.47
CA MET A 83 7.95 20.38 0.20
C MET A 83 8.71 20.43 1.52
N LEU A 84 8.80 19.31 2.24
CA LEU A 84 9.56 19.18 3.49
C LEU A 84 11.06 18.93 3.27
N SER A 85 11.47 18.29 2.16
CA SER A 85 12.89 18.09 1.81
C SER A 85 13.75 19.36 1.71
N PRO A 86 13.26 20.51 1.18
CA PRO A 86 14.00 21.76 1.21
C PRO A 86 13.97 22.43 2.59
N ASP A 87 12.94 22.19 3.40
CA ASP A 87 12.79 22.76 4.76
C ASP A 87 13.66 22.03 5.81
N ILE A 88 13.94 20.74 5.61
CA ILE A 88 14.77 19.92 6.51
C ILE A 88 16.28 20.21 6.39
N ARG A 89 16.69 21.17 5.55
CA ARG A 89 18.08 21.63 5.42
C ARG A 89 18.19 23.05 6.02
N PRO A 90 18.91 23.25 7.13
CA PRO A 90 19.22 24.60 7.60
C PRO A 90 20.15 25.34 6.63
#